data_AF-A0A7X8FVI2-F1
#
_entry.id   AF-A0A7X8FVI2-F1
#
_cell.length_a   1.000
_cell.length_b   1.000
_cell.length_c   1.000
_cell.angle_alpha   90.00
_cell.angle_beta   90.00
_cell.angle_gamma   90.00
#
_symmetry.space_group_name_H-M   'P 1'
#
loop_
_entity.id
_entity.type
_entity.pdbx_description
1 polymer ?
#
loop_
_entity_poly.entity_id
_entity_poly.type
_entity_poly.pdbx_seq_one_letter_code
_entity_poly.pdbx_strand_id
1 'polypeptide(L)' 'LLAEFRLRERKKQLSLPALDRLRSYHWPGNVRQLFHCLDRAAGMTPSDIIYPEHLDF' A
#
# COMPACT_ATOMS: atom_id res chain seq x y z
N LEU A 1 -6.95 -4.76 -6.48
CA LEU A 1 -6.99 -6.23 -6.42
C LEU A 1 -5.90 -6.84 -5.53
N LEU A 2 -4.65 -7.01 -5.96
CA LEU A 2 -3.61 -7.63 -5.10
C LEU A 2 -3.28 -6.82 -3.84
N ALA A 3 -3.11 -5.50 -3.98
CA ALA A 3 -2.83 -4.61 -2.85
C ALA A 3 -3.95 -4.62 -1.80
N GLU A 4 -5.20 -4.52 -2.26
CA GLU A 4 -6.39 -4.56 -1.40
C GLU A 4 -6.54 -5.91 -0.69
N PHE A 5 -6.26 -7.02 -1.40
CA PHE A 5 -6.29 -8.35 -0.80
C PHE A 5 -5.26 -8.46 0.35
N ARG A 6 -4.03 -7.99 0.13
CA ARG A 6 -2.97 -7.98 1.15
C ARG A 6 -3.36 -7.16 2.39
N LEU A 7 -3.98 -6.00 2.20
CA LEU A 7 -4.35 -5.10 3.29
C LEU A 7 -5.61 -5.53 4.06
N ARG A 8 -6.47 -6.37 3.47
CA ARG A 8 -7.69 -6.88 4.12
C ARG A 8 -7.38 -7.60 5.43
N GLU A 9 -6.33 -8.43 5.45
CA GLU A 9 -5.88 -9.15 6.65
C GLU A 9 -5.39 -8.20 7.76
N ARG A 10 -4.98 -6.99 7.39
CA ARG A 10 -4.50 -5.94 8.31
C ARG A 10 -5.59 -4.95 8.71
N LYS A 11 -6.84 -5.13 8.25
CA LYS A 11 -7.95 -4.17 8.42
C LYS A 11 -7.59 -2.76 7.93
N LYS A 12 -6.74 -2.64 6.91
CA LYS A 12 -6.36 -1.36 6.30
C LYS A 12 -7.02 -1.19 4.94
N GLN A 13 -7.26 0.07 4.57
CA GLN A 13 -7.79 0.48 3.28
C GLN A 13 -6.88 1.51 2.65
N LEU A 14 -6.86 1.59 1.33
CA LEU A 14 -6.15 2.64 0.60
C LEU A 14 -7.11 3.80 0.35
N SER A 15 -6.63 5.02 0.55
CA SER A 15 -7.28 6.19 -0.05
C SER A 15 -7.17 6.12 -1.58
N LEU A 16 -8.10 6.78 -2.29
CA LEU A 16 -8.05 6.88 -3.76
C LEU A 16 -6.69 7.42 -4.26
N PRO A 17 -6.12 8.50 -3.71
CA PRO A 17 -4.80 8.98 -4.12
C PRO A 17 -3.68 7.97 -3.89
N ALA A 18 -3.74 7.18 -2.81
CA ALA A 18 -2.74 6.16 -2.53
C ALA A 18 -2.82 5.01 -3.56
N LEU A 19 -4.04 4.62 -3.94
CA LEU A 19 -4.25 3.63 -4.99
C LEU A 19 -3.69 4.10 -6.34
N ASP A 20 -3.91 5.36 -6.69
CA ASP A 20 -3.39 5.94 -7.93
C ASP A 20 -1.85 6.00 -7.92
N ARG A 21 -1.24 6.39 -6.80
CA ARG A 21 0.22 6.38 -6.62
C ARG A 21 0.82 4.98 -6.77
N LEU A 22 0.16 3.95 -6.23
CA LEU A 22 0.61 2.56 -6.39
C LEU A 22 0.50 2.07 -7.84
N ARG A 23 -0.53 2.52 -8.57
CA ARG A 23 -0.74 2.16 -9.99
C ARG A 23 0.24 2.87 -10.92
N SER A 24 0.66 4.09 -10.58
CA SER A 24 1.60 4.86 -11.40
C SER A 24 3.05 4.43 -11.27
N TYR A 25 3.40 3.69 -10.22
CA TYR A 25 4.76 3.22 -10.00
C TYR A 25 5.05 1.94 -10.79
N HIS A 26 6.28 1.81 -11.29
CA HIS A 26 6.66 0.76 -12.23
C HIS A 26 7.09 -0.56 -11.57
N TRP A 27 7.22 -0.60 -10.24
CA TRP A 27 7.52 -1.80 -9.44
C TRP A 27 8.71 -2.63 -9.96
N PRO A 28 9.95 -2.10 -9.96
CA PRO A 28 11.12 -2.85 -10.42
C PRO A 28 11.35 -4.16 -9.62
N GLY A 29 10.89 -4.22 -8.37
CA GLY A 29 10.88 -5.44 -7.56
C GLY A 29 9.58 -6.25 -7.63
N ASN A 30 8.71 -5.96 -8.61
CA ASN A 30 7.42 -6.60 -8.85
C ASN A 30 6.53 -6.66 -7.59
N VAL A 31 5.72 -7.72 -7.48
CA VAL A 31 4.81 -7.98 -6.35
C VAL A 31 5.55 -8.05 -5.00
N ARG A 32 6.82 -8.46 -4.97
CA ARG A 32 7.60 -8.51 -3.73
C ARG A 32 7.80 -7.11 -3.16
N GLN A 33 8.17 -6.14 -3.99
CA GLN A 33 8.33 -4.75 -3.57
C GLN A 33 6.98 -4.14 -3.17
N LEU A 34 5.93 -4.41 -3.93
CA LEU A 34 4.57 -4.00 -3.58
C LEU A 34 4.17 -4.47 -2.19
N PHE A 35 4.35 -5.76 -1.88
CA PHE A 35 3.97 -6.30 -0.58
C PHE A 35 4.84 -5.75 0.56
N HIS A 36 6.14 -5.56 0.33
CA HIS A 36 7.00 -4.91 1.32
C HIS A 36 6.49 -3.50 1.64
N CYS A 37 6.22 -2.68 0.62
CA CYS A 37 5.71 -1.33 0.80
C CYS A 37 4.40 -1.33 1.60
N LEU A 38 3.44 -2.19 1.22
CA LEU A 38 2.14 -2.26 1.90
C LEU A 38 2.25 -2.72 3.35
N ASP A 39 3.12 -3.70 3.63
CA ASP A 39 3.34 -4.19 4.99
C ASP A 39 3.97 -3.10 5.87
N ARG A 40 4.95 -2.35 5.34
CA ARG A 40 5.53 -1.18 6.03
C ARG A 40 4.49 -0.11 6.28
N ALA A 41 3.75 0.31 5.25
CA ALA A 41 2.73 1.35 5.35
C ALA A 41 1.64 0.98 6.37
N ALA A 42 1.18 -0.29 6.36
CA ALA A 42 0.19 -0.78 7.31
C ALA A 42 0.70 -0.78 8.77
N GLY A 43 1.98 -1.06 8.99
CA GLY A 43 2.59 -1.03 10.33
C GLY A 43 2.86 0.38 10.86
N MET A 44 3.13 1.34 9.98
CA MET A 44 3.43 2.73 10.36
C MET A 44 2.18 3.61 10.46
N THR A 45 1.07 3.20 9.85
CA THR A 45 -0.17 4.00 9.83
C THR A 45 -1.07 3.63 11.02
N PRO A 46 -1.28 4.56 11.99
CA PRO A 46 -2.18 4.29 13.11
C PRO A 46 -3.66 4.23 12.68
N SER A 47 -4.04 5.00 11.65
CA SER A 47 -5.39 5.01 11.06
C SER A 47 -5.65 3.79 10.18
N ASP A 48 -6.91 3.44 9.96
CA ASP A 48 -7.31 2.37 9.04
C ASP A 48 -7.16 2.75 7.57
N ILE A 49 -6.92 4.03 7.27
CA ILE A 49 -6.72 4.52 5.91
C ILE A 49 -5.25 4.84 5.65
N ILE A 50 -4.69 4.24 4.61
CA ILE A 50 -3.34 4.50 4.09
C ILE A 50 -3.43 5.61 3.03
N TYR A 51 -2.69 6.69 3.25
CA TYR A 51 -2.56 7.84 2.35
C TYR A 51 -1.23 7.81 1.60
N PRO A 52 -1.07 8.57 0.50
CA PRO A 52 0.16 8.58 -0.29
C PRO A 52 1.44 8.83 0.50
N GLU A 53 1.39 9.65 1.55
CA GLU A 53 2.51 9.98 2.43
C GLU A 53 3.01 8.79 3.26
N HIS A 54 2.20 7.74 3.41
CA HIS A 54 2.60 6.52 4.10
C HIS A 54 3.28 5.51 3.17
N LEU A 55 3.30 5.77 1.85
CA LEU A 55 3.87 4.90 0.84
C LEU A 55 5.30 5.34 0.50
N ASP A 56 6.27 4.46 0.78
CA ASP A 56 7.69 4.69 0.61
C ASP A 56 8.27 3.80 -0.50
N PHE A 57 8.46 4.37 -1.70
CA PHE A 57 9.09 3.78 -2.91
C PHE A 57 9.36 4.82 -4.00
#